data_AF-A0A136KQW2-F1
#
_entry.id   AF-A0A136KQW2-F1
#
_cell.length_a   1.000
_cell.length_b   1.000
_cell.length_c   1.000
_cell.angle_alpha   90.00
_cell.angle_beta   90.00
_cell.angle_gamma   90.00
#
_symmetry.space_group_name_H-M   'P 1'
#
loop_
_entity.id
_entity.type
_entity.pdbx_description
1 polymer ?
#
loop_
_entity_poly.entity_id
_entity_poly.type
_entity_poly.pdbx_seq_one_letter_code
_entity_poly.pdbx_strand_id
1 'polypeptide(L)'
;MLDQTKSDEKKFQQLLSQALAEFQAINKAVETGQKVGEVKKGDPIALVGNTGYPNCSTGPHLHFEVRRDGQWIDPGGFVGSSWMWPLSDPIVITQGYGVTPWSWRYSYSGGIHTGYDMVSNSSDVIRAVADGTLYSSSQNCNGPIIKIKYIDHGSGLMSFYLHVQ
;
A
#
# COMPACT_ATOMS: atom_id res chain seq x y z
N MET A 1 -31.22 15.84 8.97
CA MET A 1 -30.36 15.12 9.94
C MET A 1 -30.35 13.60 9.72
N LEU A 2 -31.49 12.93 9.52
CA LEU A 2 -31.55 11.46 9.33
C LEU A 2 -30.95 10.94 8.00
N ASP A 3 -31.01 11.72 6.92
CA ASP A 3 -30.45 11.29 5.63
C ASP A 3 -28.92 11.43 5.57
N GLN A 4 -28.36 12.41 6.30
CA GLN A 4 -26.90 12.54 6.44
C GLN A 4 -26.32 11.37 7.23
N THR A 5 -26.94 10.99 8.36
CA THR A 5 -26.48 9.83 9.16
C THR A 5 -26.59 8.50 8.42
N LYS A 6 -27.62 8.29 7.60
CA LYS A 6 -27.73 7.08 6.75
C LYS A 6 -26.72 7.05 5.60
N SER A 7 -26.45 8.20 4.98
CA SER A 7 -25.40 8.32 3.96
C SER A 7 -24.01 8.10 4.55
N ASP A 8 -23.75 8.60 5.76
CA ASP A 8 -22.50 8.43 6.48
C ASP A 8 -22.31 7.00 6.97
N GLU A 9 -23.38 6.31 7.42
CA GLU A 9 -23.35 4.90 7.79
C GLU A 9 -23.07 3.99 6.59
N LYS A 10 -23.71 4.24 5.44
CA LYS A 10 -23.44 3.48 4.21
C LYS A 10 -22.00 3.69 3.73
N LYS A 11 -21.51 4.93 3.78
CA LYS A 11 -20.12 5.27 3.45
C LYS A 11 -19.14 4.62 4.43
N PHE A 12 -19.49 4.56 5.71
CA PHE A 12 -18.70 3.90 6.75
C PHE A 12 -18.57 2.39 6.50
N GLN A 13 -19.68 1.70 6.25
CA GLN A 13 -19.68 0.27 5.96
C GLN A 13 -18.90 -0.04 4.67
N GLN A 14 -19.02 0.84 3.67
CA GLN A 14 -18.24 0.71 2.44
C GLN A 14 -16.75 0.83 2.74
N LEU A 15 -16.28 1.90 3.37
CA LEU A 15 -14.86 2.10 3.69
C LEU A 15 -14.28 0.95 4.54
N LEU A 16 -15.05 0.43 5.49
CA LEU A 16 -14.65 -0.73 6.30
C LEU A 16 -14.45 -1.99 5.45
N SER A 17 -15.37 -2.28 4.53
CA SER A 17 -15.25 -3.43 3.64
C SER A 17 -14.05 -3.34 2.70
N GLN A 18 -13.71 -2.13 2.26
CA GLN A 18 -12.59 -1.83 1.38
C GLN A 18 -11.26 -2.05 2.09
N ALA A 19 -11.15 -1.49 3.29
CA ALA A 19 -10.04 -1.64 4.22
C ALA A 19 -9.76 -3.14 4.53
N LEU A 20 -10.81 -3.91 4.84
CA LEU A 20 -10.67 -5.35 5.09
C LEU A 20 -10.22 -6.14 3.84
N ALA A 21 -10.76 -5.80 2.67
CA ALA A 21 -10.43 -6.48 1.42
C ALA A 21 -8.96 -6.28 1.02
N GLU A 22 -8.44 -5.08 1.24
CA GLU A 22 -7.01 -4.78 1.03
C GLU A 22 -6.12 -5.60 1.96
N PHE A 23 -6.45 -5.65 3.25
CA PHE A 23 -5.71 -6.48 4.22
C PHE A 23 -5.66 -7.96 3.82
N GLN A 24 -6.81 -8.52 3.42
CA GLN A 24 -6.90 -9.90 2.95
C GLN A 24 -6.07 -10.12 1.68
N ALA A 25 -6.08 -9.15 0.76
CA ALA A 25 -5.28 -9.20 -0.45
C ALA A 25 -3.77 -9.20 -0.13
N ILE A 26 -3.29 -8.39 0.81
CA ILE A 26 -1.85 -8.37 1.15
C ILE A 26 -1.42 -9.68 1.80
N ASN A 27 -2.19 -10.22 2.75
CA ASN A 27 -1.84 -11.49 3.40
C ASN A 27 -1.79 -12.62 2.37
N LYS A 28 -2.78 -12.68 1.48
CA LYS A 28 -2.78 -13.65 0.37
C LYS A 28 -1.66 -13.41 -0.63
N ALA A 29 -1.23 -12.16 -0.83
CA ALA A 29 -0.09 -11.86 -1.68
C ALA A 29 1.23 -12.39 -1.14
N VAL A 30 1.41 -12.39 0.19
CA VAL A 30 2.58 -13.03 0.82
C VAL A 30 2.51 -14.55 0.65
N GLU A 31 1.34 -15.15 0.77
CA GLU A 31 1.15 -16.61 0.60
C GLU A 31 1.34 -17.08 -0.84
N THR A 32 0.83 -16.33 -1.83
CA THR A 32 0.75 -16.77 -3.23
C THR A 32 1.60 -15.95 -4.19
N GLY A 33 2.48 -15.08 -3.67
CA GLY A 33 3.30 -14.19 -4.48
C GLY A 33 4.29 -14.97 -5.35
N GLN A 34 4.40 -14.56 -6.61
CA GLN A 34 5.37 -15.14 -7.53
C GLN A 34 6.69 -14.39 -7.43
N LYS A 35 7.78 -15.12 -7.17
CA LYS A 35 9.14 -14.56 -7.20
C LYS A 35 9.43 -14.07 -8.62
N VAL A 36 9.75 -12.79 -8.74
CA VAL A 36 10.17 -12.16 -10.00
C VAL A 36 11.69 -12.28 -10.16
N GLY A 37 12.45 -11.96 -9.10
CA GLY A 37 13.91 -12.00 -9.13
C GLY A 37 14.54 -11.11 -8.07
N GLU A 38 15.87 -11.08 -8.05
CA GLU A 38 16.62 -10.14 -7.22
C GLU A 38 16.57 -8.73 -7.83
N VAL A 39 16.47 -7.72 -6.98
CA VAL A 39 16.48 -6.30 -7.36
C VAL A 39 17.49 -5.54 -6.52
N LYS A 40 18.04 -4.48 -7.11
CA LYS A 40 18.91 -3.51 -6.45
C LYS A 40 18.16 -2.24 -6.13
N LYS A 41 18.64 -1.53 -5.11
CA LYS A 41 18.13 -0.20 -4.77
C LYS A 41 18.10 0.69 -6.01
N GLY A 42 16.93 1.27 -6.30
CA GLY A 42 16.70 2.15 -7.44
C GLY A 42 16.22 1.46 -8.70
N ASP A 43 16.22 0.13 -8.76
CA ASP A 43 15.69 -0.60 -9.91
C ASP A 43 14.19 -0.29 -10.08
N PRO A 44 13.72 -0.06 -11.32
CA PRO A 44 12.30 0.10 -11.59
C PRO A 44 11.58 -1.23 -11.38
N ILE A 45 10.54 -1.23 -10.54
CA ILE A 45 9.81 -2.45 -10.16
C ILE A 45 8.34 -2.47 -10.60
N ALA A 46 7.77 -1.29 -10.82
CA ALA A 46 6.37 -1.11 -11.20
C ALA A 46 6.10 0.31 -11.68
N LEU A 47 4.86 0.53 -12.14
CA LEU A 47 4.30 1.86 -12.33
C LEU A 47 3.18 2.10 -11.32
N VAL A 48 3.05 3.35 -10.87
CA VAL A 48 1.88 3.83 -10.13
C VAL A 48 0.65 3.54 -10.97
N GLY A 49 -0.36 2.96 -10.33
CA GLY A 49 -1.59 2.59 -10.98
C GLY A 49 -2.80 3.00 -10.15
N ASN A 50 -3.90 2.32 -10.45
CA ASN A 50 -5.17 2.47 -9.73
C ASN A 50 -5.85 1.09 -9.62
N THR A 51 -5.06 0.02 -9.49
CA THR A 51 -5.62 -1.33 -9.41
C THR A 51 -6.32 -1.53 -8.06
N GLY A 52 -7.43 -2.26 -8.08
CA GLY A 52 -8.36 -2.34 -6.97
C GLY A 52 -9.46 -1.27 -6.98
N TYR A 53 -9.42 -0.26 -7.87
CA TYR A 53 -10.52 0.72 -7.98
C TYR A 53 -11.85 0.06 -8.42
N PRO A 54 -13.01 0.51 -7.91
CA PRO A 54 -13.23 1.55 -6.90
C PRO A 54 -13.26 1.04 -5.45
N ASN A 55 -12.95 -0.25 -5.24
CA ASN A 55 -13.17 -0.90 -3.96
C ASN A 55 -11.94 -0.80 -3.07
N CYS A 56 -10.76 -1.21 -3.51
CA CYS A 56 -9.55 -1.05 -2.70
C CYS A 56 -8.72 0.17 -3.04
N SER A 57 -9.06 0.91 -4.09
CA SER A 57 -8.43 2.20 -4.37
C SER A 57 -9.47 3.27 -4.58
N THR A 58 -9.20 4.46 -4.05
CA THR A 58 -10.03 5.65 -4.25
C THR A 58 -9.53 6.55 -5.39
N GLY A 59 -8.37 6.26 -5.98
CA GLY A 59 -7.79 7.02 -7.09
C GLY A 59 -6.33 6.64 -7.35
N PRO A 60 -5.67 7.17 -8.40
CA PRO A 60 -4.28 6.84 -8.70
C PRO A 60 -3.33 7.31 -7.59
N HIS A 61 -2.67 6.37 -6.92
CA HIS A 61 -1.63 6.62 -5.91
C HIS A 61 -0.83 5.34 -5.65
N LEU A 62 0.33 5.49 -4.99
CA LEU A 62 1.05 4.38 -4.39
C LEU A 62 0.70 4.30 -2.91
N HIS A 63 0.20 3.14 -2.47
CA HIS A 63 0.15 2.81 -1.05
C HIS A 63 1.39 1.97 -0.70
N PHE A 64 2.26 2.54 0.15
CA PHE A 64 3.55 1.98 0.52
C PHE A 64 3.56 1.53 1.98
N GLU A 65 3.68 0.23 2.22
CA GLU A 65 3.80 -0.33 3.58
C GLU A 65 5.20 -0.87 3.85
N VAL A 66 5.60 -0.84 5.12
CA VAL A 66 6.76 -1.55 5.62
C VAL A 66 6.31 -2.52 6.70
N ARG A 67 6.78 -3.77 6.63
CA ARG A 67 6.50 -4.79 7.65
C ARG A 67 7.79 -5.40 8.17
N ARG A 68 7.83 -5.67 9.48
CA ARG A 68 8.87 -6.50 10.13
C ARG A 68 8.20 -7.63 10.87
N ASP A 69 8.57 -8.87 10.55
CA ASP A 69 8.02 -10.08 11.16
C ASP A 69 6.47 -10.11 11.13
N GLY A 70 5.91 -9.61 10.02
CA GLY A 70 4.46 -9.50 9.80
C GLY A 70 3.77 -8.27 10.43
N GLN A 71 4.47 -7.48 11.26
CA GLN A 71 3.91 -6.28 11.88
C GLN A 71 4.18 -5.02 11.06
N TRP A 72 3.17 -4.16 10.91
CA TRP A 72 3.34 -2.86 10.26
C TRP A 72 4.21 -1.93 11.10
N ILE A 73 5.17 -1.28 10.46
CA ILE A 73 6.02 -0.27 11.08
C ILE A 73 6.01 1.01 10.24
N ASP A 74 6.23 2.14 10.89
CA ASP A 74 6.22 3.44 10.22
C ASP A 74 7.29 3.51 9.12
N PRO A 75 6.90 3.71 7.83
CA PRO A 75 7.83 3.87 6.73
C PRO A 75 8.86 5.00 6.95
N GLY A 76 8.48 6.05 7.69
CA GLY A 76 9.31 7.23 7.94
C GLY A 76 10.60 6.95 8.71
N GLY A 77 10.67 5.81 9.42
CA GLY A 77 11.91 5.34 10.05
C GLY A 77 12.95 4.79 9.06
N PHE A 78 12.59 4.60 7.79
CA PHE A 78 13.45 3.98 6.77
C PHE A 78 13.69 4.91 5.59
N VAL A 79 12.62 5.44 4.99
CA VAL A 79 12.71 6.26 3.77
C VAL A 79 13.42 7.58 4.05
N GLY A 80 14.31 8.00 3.13
CA GLY A 80 15.13 9.19 3.30
C GLY A 80 16.34 9.00 4.23
N SER A 81 16.56 7.79 4.77
CA SER A 81 17.74 7.44 5.55
C SER A 81 18.45 6.21 4.96
N SER A 82 18.18 5.02 5.49
CA SER A 82 18.72 3.76 5.00
C SER A 82 18.11 3.34 3.66
N TRP A 83 16.86 3.75 3.40
CA TRP A 83 16.11 3.45 2.18
C TRP A 83 15.90 4.71 1.35
N MET A 84 15.91 4.54 0.03
CA MET A 84 15.47 5.61 -0.86
C MET A 84 13.94 5.70 -0.89
N TRP A 85 13.42 6.86 -1.27
CA TRP A 85 12.00 6.97 -1.56
C TRP A 85 11.62 6.11 -2.77
N PRO A 86 10.45 5.44 -2.73
CA PRO A 86 10.00 4.58 -3.82
C PRO A 86 9.55 5.35 -5.07
N LEU A 87 9.21 6.63 -4.91
CA LEU A 87 8.88 7.56 -6.00
C LEU A 87 9.97 8.63 -6.15
N SER A 88 9.94 9.32 -7.29
CA SER A 88 10.85 10.45 -7.57
C SER A 88 10.26 11.78 -7.11
N ASP A 89 11.11 12.71 -6.71
CA ASP A 89 10.68 14.05 -6.31
C ASP A 89 10.01 14.83 -7.46
N PRO A 90 9.01 15.69 -7.16
CA PRO A 90 8.46 15.95 -5.83
C PRO A 90 7.46 14.88 -5.39
N ILE A 91 7.66 14.36 -4.18
CA ILE A 91 6.77 13.37 -3.55
C ILE A 91 5.78 14.10 -2.64
N VAL A 92 4.50 13.81 -2.80
CA VAL A 92 3.44 14.32 -1.93
C VAL A 92 2.82 13.15 -1.18
N ILE A 93 2.95 13.16 0.14
CA ILE A 93 2.24 12.23 1.03
C ILE A 93 0.81 12.75 1.20
N THR A 94 -0.16 12.06 0.62
CA THR A 94 -1.59 12.38 0.76
C THR A 94 -2.15 11.83 2.08
N GLN A 95 -1.56 10.75 2.59
CA GLN A 95 -1.90 10.19 3.89
C GLN A 95 -0.71 9.46 4.54
N GLY A 96 -0.35 9.85 5.76
CA GLY A 96 0.73 9.23 6.54
C GLY A 96 0.32 7.97 7.31
N TYR A 97 1.29 7.31 7.92
CA TYR A 97 1.12 6.13 8.78
C TYR A 97 0.47 6.50 10.12
N GLY A 98 -0.24 5.56 10.74
CA GLY A 98 -0.78 5.72 12.09
C GLY A 98 -2.17 6.35 12.13
N VAL A 99 -2.47 7.03 13.25
CA VAL A 99 -3.79 7.66 13.43
C VAL A 99 -3.84 8.95 12.61
N THR A 100 -4.71 8.96 11.61
CA THR A 100 -4.97 10.10 10.74
C THR A 100 -6.44 10.50 10.86
N PRO A 101 -6.88 11.70 10.42
CA PRO A 101 -8.30 12.08 10.43
C PRO A 101 -9.22 11.07 9.74
N TRP A 102 -8.66 10.21 8.90
CA TRP A 102 -9.38 9.17 8.18
C TRP A 102 -9.15 7.77 8.73
N SER A 103 -8.21 7.57 9.66
CA SER A 103 -7.74 6.23 10.00
C SER A 103 -8.75 5.40 10.79
N TRP A 104 -9.74 6.04 11.41
CA TRP A 104 -10.90 5.38 12.05
C TRP A 104 -11.65 4.43 11.09
N ARG A 105 -11.47 4.58 9.77
CA ARG A 105 -12.02 3.69 8.75
C ARG A 105 -11.28 2.35 8.62
N TYR A 106 -10.05 2.24 9.12
CA TYR A 106 -9.23 1.04 9.07
C TYR A 106 -9.41 0.17 10.32
N SER A 107 -10.65 -0.21 10.66
CA SER A 107 -10.90 -1.01 11.88
C SER A 107 -10.16 -2.36 11.88
N TYR A 108 -9.78 -2.89 10.71
CA TYR A 108 -8.98 -4.12 10.59
C TYR A 108 -7.56 -3.98 11.15
N SER A 109 -6.97 -2.78 11.12
CA SER A 109 -5.63 -2.48 11.62
C SER A 109 -5.67 -1.86 13.03
N GLY A 110 -6.86 -1.80 13.66
CA GLY A 110 -7.06 -1.08 14.91
C GLY A 110 -7.25 0.43 14.73
N GLY A 111 -7.61 0.88 13.52
CA GLY A 111 -7.87 2.29 13.23
C GLY A 111 -6.61 3.08 12.85
N ILE A 112 -5.60 2.40 12.30
CA ILE A 112 -4.35 3.03 11.84
C ILE A 112 -4.20 2.88 10.33
N HIS A 113 -3.64 3.88 9.69
CA HIS A 113 -3.15 3.71 8.32
C HIS A 113 -1.84 2.93 8.34
N THR A 114 -1.78 1.85 7.55
CA THR A 114 -0.71 0.84 7.61
C THR A 114 0.53 1.19 6.80
N GLY A 115 0.50 2.31 6.08
CA GLY A 115 1.56 2.76 5.20
C GLY A 115 1.46 4.25 4.88
N TYR A 116 2.13 4.66 3.81
CA TYR A 116 2.03 6.00 3.23
C TYR A 116 1.30 5.94 1.90
N ASP A 117 0.27 6.77 1.75
CA ASP A 117 -0.33 7.05 0.45
C ASP A 117 0.44 8.23 -0.15
N MET A 118 0.99 8.01 -1.34
CA MET A 118 1.85 9.00 -1.99
C MET A 118 1.60 9.09 -3.50
N VAL A 119 1.83 10.28 -4.01
CA VAL A 119 1.83 10.58 -5.45
C VAL A 119 3.12 11.33 -5.80
N SER A 120 3.55 11.20 -7.05
CA SER A 120 4.61 12.02 -7.62
C SER A 120 4.10 12.72 -8.87
N ASN A 121 4.45 13.99 -9.01
CA ASN A 121 4.08 14.78 -10.18
C ASN A 121 5.17 14.73 -11.27
N SER A 122 6.27 14.01 -11.05
CA SER A 122 7.39 13.92 -12.00
C SER A 122 7.52 12.55 -12.64
N SER A 123 7.06 11.48 -11.99
CA SER A 123 7.17 10.13 -12.53
C SER A 123 6.21 9.15 -11.86
N ASP A 124 5.62 8.29 -12.67
CA ASP A 124 4.86 7.12 -12.19
C ASP A 124 5.76 5.91 -11.92
N VAL A 125 7.08 5.99 -12.13
CA VAL A 125 7.97 4.85 -11.94
C VAL A 125 8.20 4.60 -10.45
N ILE A 126 7.80 3.42 -9.99
CA ILE A 126 8.08 2.91 -8.65
C ILE A 126 9.42 2.20 -8.69
N ARG A 127 10.29 2.54 -7.74
CA ARG A 127 11.63 1.98 -7.61
C ARG A 127 11.80 1.19 -6.31
N ALA A 128 12.67 0.18 -6.35
CA ALA A 128 13.05 -0.58 -5.17
C ALA A 128 13.73 0.33 -4.14
N VAL A 129 13.17 0.40 -2.94
CA VAL A 129 13.70 1.25 -1.85
C VAL A 129 15.06 0.78 -1.31
N ALA A 130 15.35 -0.51 -1.48
CA ALA A 130 16.59 -1.17 -1.10
C ALA A 130 16.74 -2.49 -1.89
N ASP A 131 17.92 -3.11 -1.77
CA ASP A 131 18.20 -4.44 -2.32
C ASP A 131 17.27 -5.50 -1.70
N GLY A 132 16.92 -6.52 -2.49
CA GLY A 132 16.15 -7.66 -1.98
C GLY A 132 15.60 -8.53 -3.10
N THR A 133 14.69 -9.44 -2.74
CA THR A 133 13.97 -10.29 -3.70
C THR A 133 12.58 -9.71 -3.97
N LEU A 134 12.30 -9.40 -5.24
CA LEU A 134 11.01 -8.89 -5.70
C LEU A 134 10.01 -10.02 -5.95
N TYR A 135 8.79 -9.81 -5.49
CA TYR A 135 7.63 -10.65 -5.74
C TYR A 135 6.49 -9.85 -6.36
N SER A 136 5.63 -10.55 -7.10
CA SER A 136 4.43 -9.99 -7.71
C SER A 136 3.21 -10.79 -7.31
N SER A 137 2.09 -10.11 -7.08
CA SER A 137 0.82 -10.74 -6.77
C SER A 137 -0.35 -9.96 -7.35
N SER A 138 -1.43 -10.68 -7.66
CA SER A 138 -2.70 -10.14 -8.12
C SER A 138 -3.81 -10.78 -7.31
N GLN A 139 -4.60 -9.97 -6.61
CA GLN A 139 -5.59 -10.47 -5.66
C GLN A 139 -6.95 -9.84 -5.89
N ASN A 140 -8.00 -10.61 -5.62
CA ASN A 140 -9.34 -10.05 -5.61
C ASN A 140 -9.49 -9.12 -4.40
N CYS A 141 -9.97 -7.92 -4.65
CA CYS A 141 -10.12 -6.87 -3.66
C CYS A 141 -11.58 -6.42 -3.61
N ASN A 142 -12.43 -7.36 -3.19
CA ASN A 142 -13.89 -7.23 -3.18
C ASN A 142 -14.48 -6.93 -4.57
N GLY A 143 -14.05 -7.67 -5.60
CA GLY A 143 -14.46 -7.48 -6.99
C GLY A 143 -13.29 -7.15 -7.91
N PRO A 144 -12.78 -5.91 -7.92
CA PRO A 144 -11.64 -5.53 -8.74
C PRO A 144 -10.36 -6.24 -8.28
N ILE A 145 -9.42 -6.39 -9.22
CA ILE A 145 -8.11 -6.97 -8.92
C ILE A 145 -7.17 -5.86 -8.47
N ILE A 146 -6.57 -6.04 -7.29
CA ILE A 146 -5.42 -5.25 -6.84
C ILE A 146 -4.15 -5.97 -7.26
N LYS A 147 -3.19 -5.22 -7.82
CA LYS A 147 -1.85 -5.70 -8.09
C LYS A 147 -0.92 -5.18 -7.01
N ILE A 148 -0.05 -6.07 -6.55
CA ILE A 148 0.84 -5.84 -5.41
C ILE A 148 2.23 -6.28 -5.83
N LYS A 149 3.21 -5.40 -5.65
CA LYS A 149 4.62 -5.81 -5.57
C LYS A 149 5.04 -5.80 -4.12
N TYR A 150 5.95 -6.67 -3.75
CA TYR A 150 6.65 -6.56 -2.48
C TYR A 150 8.08 -7.04 -2.62
N ILE A 151 8.96 -6.48 -1.81
CA ILE A 151 10.36 -6.87 -1.76
C ILE A 151 10.63 -7.45 -0.37
N ASP A 152 11.19 -8.65 -0.35
CA ASP A 152 11.79 -9.23 0.85
C ASP A 152 13.25 -8.77 0.94
N HIS A 153 13.57 -8.00 1.99
CA HIS A 153 14.91 -7.47 2.25
C HIS A 153 15.73 -8.39 3.18
N GLY A 154 15.16 -9.52 3.60
CA GLY A 154 15.74 -10.43 4.59
C GLY A 154 15.39 -10.04 6.03
N SER A 155 15.67 -10.95 6.97
CA SER A 155 15.44 -10.75 8.41
C SER A 155 14.00 -10.33 8.77
N GLY A 156 13.02 -10.83 8.01
CA GLY A 156 11.60 -10.52 8.21
C GLY A 156 11.20 -9.09 7.79
N LEU A 157 12.11 -8.30 7.21
CA LEU A 157 11.85 -6.94 6.77
C LEU A 157 11.38 -6.92 5.32
N MET A 158 10.19 -6.38 5.09
CA MET A 158 9.55 -6.35 3.78
C MET A 158 9.01 -4.95 3.46
N SER A 159 9.03 -4.58 2.18
CA SER A 159 8.34 -3.40 1.66
C SER A 159 7.25 -3.80 0.67
N PHE A 160 6.07 -3.18 0.76
CA PHE A 160 4.92 -3.46 -0.09
C PHE A 160 4.54 -2.23 -0.91
N TYR A 161 4.13 -2.48 -2.16
CA TYR A 161 3.76 -1.47 -3.15
C TYR A 161 2.42 -1.88 -3.75
N LEU A 162 1.37 -1.16 -3.35
CA LEU A 162 -0.02 -1.47 -3.72
C LEU A 162 -0.52 -0.56 -4.84
N HIS A 163 -1.64 -0.97 -5.43
CA HIS A 163 -2.32 -0.30 -6.54
C HIS A 163 -1.51 -0.16 -7.84
N VAL A 164 -0.46 -0.95 -8.02
CA VAL A 164 0.45 -0.86 -9.17
C VAL A 164 -0.20 -1.31 -10.49
N GLN A 165 0.44 -0.98 -11.62
CA GLN A 165 0.05 -1.48 -12.96
C GLN A 165 0.51 -2.90 -13.27
#